data_AF-A0A2S2N4Y0-F1
#
_entry.id   AF-A0A2S2N4Y0-F1
#
_cell.length_a   1.000
_cell.length_b   1.000
_cell.length_c   1.000
_cell.angle_alpha   90.00
_cell.angle_beta   90.00
_cell.angle_gamma   90.00
#
_symmetry.space_group_name_H-M   'P 1'
#
loop_
_entity.id
_entity.type
_entity.pdbx_description
1 polymer ?
#
loop_
_entity_poly.entity_id
_entity_poly.type
_entity_poly.pdbx_seq_one_letter_code
_entity_poly.pdbx_strand_id
1 'polypeptide(L)'
;WLLLEFSGRRGDADLGARAVAALVEGPLKWGWDPQHGGLFYFLDADGHCPTQLEWSLKLWWPHAEAMVALLAAQRFQPRPSLVSQFLQLAQYTFDKFRDPEHGEWFGYLNRDGSVALSIKGGPYKGCFHVARALLMCEEMLGDILEGEKPPQ
;
A
#
# COMPACT_ATOMS: atom_id res chain seq x y z
N TRP A 1 4.85 -6.52 4.02
CA TRP A 1 5.62 -7.10 2.90
C TRP A 1 7.03 -7.50 3.30
N LEU A 2 7.78 -6.69 4.07
CA LEU A 2 9.13 -7.06 4.55
C LEU A 2 9.19 -8.42 5.26
N LEU A 3 8.22 -8.73 6.14
CA LEU A 3 8.14 -10.05 6.79
C LEU A 3 7.86 -11.19 5.80
N LEU A 4 7.18 -10.93 4.67
CA LEU A 4 6.95 -11.92 3.62
C LEU A 4 8.23 -12.20 2.84
N GLU A 5 9.01 -11.16 2.55
CA GLU A 5 10.33 -11.31 1.93
C GLU A 5 11.28 -12.09 2.86
N PHE A 6 11.29 -11.74 4.15
CA PHE A 6 12.09 -12.44 5.15
C PHE A 6 11.66 -13.91 5.31
N SER A 7 10.36 -14.18 5.39
CA SER A 7 9.84 -15.55 5.51
C SER A 7 10.16 -16.37 4.28
N GLY A 8 10.10 -15.77 3.08
CA GLY A 8 10.50 -16.41 1.82
C GLY A 8 11.95 -16.88 1.86
N ARG A 9 12.89 -15.99 2.21
CA ARG A 9 14.33 -16.30 2.32
C ARG A 9 14.65 -17.38 3.38
N ARG A 10 13.80 -17.51 4.41
CA ARG A 10 13.96 -18.55 5.44
C ARG A 10 13.23 -19.85 5.11
N GLY A 11 12.39 -19.88 4.09
CA GLY A 11 11.47 -20.99 3.84
C GLY A 11 10.41 -21.19 4.93
N ASP A 12 10.07 -20.13 5.68
CA ASP A 12 9.13 -20.20 6.81
C ASP A 12 7.70 -19.85 6.34
N ALA A 13 6.99 -20.85 5.80
CA ALA A 13 5.65 -20.66 5.28
C ALA A 13 4.61 -20.32 6.36
N ASP A 14 4.80 -20.75 7.62
CA ASP A 14 3.88 -20.41 8.72
C ASP A 14 3.96 -18.93 9.05
N LEU A 15 5.19 -18.40 9.18
CA LEU A 15 5.42 -16.97 9.37
C LEU A 15 4.83 -16.16 8.21
N GLY A 16 5.03 -16.61 6.97
CA GLY A 16 4.48 -15.95 5.78
C GLY A 16 2.96 -15.89 5.81
N ALA A 17 2.28 -17.02 6.09
CA ALA A 17 0.82 -17.08 6.16
C ALA A 17 0.26 -16.18 7.26
N ARG A 18 0.88 -16.18 8.44
CA ARG A 18 0.51 -15.28 9.54
C ARG A 18 0.72 -13.81 9.19
N ALA A 19 1.80 -13.48 8.49
CA ALA A 19 2.08 -12.12 8.05
C ALA A 19 1.06 -11.62 7.03
N VAL A 20 0.62 -12.46 6.07
CA VAL A 20 -0.46 -12.09 5.13
C VAL A 20 -1.74 -11.75 5.90
N ALA A 21 -2.21 -12.66 6.76
CA ALA A 21 -3.47 -12.48 7.47
C ALA A 21 -3.43 -11.26 8.43
N ALA A 22 -2.38 -11.17 9.25
CA ALA A 22 -2.32 -10.18 10.32
C ALA A 22 -1.82 -8.80 9.87
N LEU A 23 -0.97 -8.71 8.84
CA LEU A 23 -0.24 -7.48 8.49
C LEU A 23 -0.51 -6.99 7.06
N VAL A 24 -1.29 -7.73 6.26
CA VAL A 24 -1.75 -7.27 4.94
C VAL A 24 -3.28 -7.17 4.94
N GLU A 25 -3.98 -8.29 5.11
CA GLU A 25 -5.45 -8.34 5.02
C GLU A 25 -6.12 -7.59 6.17
N GLY A 26 -5.64 -7.79 7.41
CA GLY A 26 -6.16 -7.11 8.60
C GLY A 26 -6.09 -5.59 8.48
N PRO A 27 -4.90 -4.98 8.35
CA PRO A 27 -4.75 -3.53 8.26
C PRO A 27 -5.46 -2.92 7.06
N LEU A 28 -5.53 -3.62 5.91
CA LEU A 28 -6.27 -3.13 4.75
C LEU A 28 -7.77 -3.06 5.05
N LYS A 29 -8.34 -4.08 5.70
CA LYS A 29 -9.76 -4.12 6.07
C LYS A 29 -10.13 -3.00 7.05
N TRP A 30 -9.33 -2.79 8.09
CA TRP A 30 -9.62 -1.79 9.13
C TRP A 30 -9.24 -0.38 8.71
N GLY A 31 -8.17 -0.23 7.93
CA GLY A 31 -7.62 1.06 7.51
C GLY A 31 -8.39 1.73 6.37
N TRP A 32 -9.15 0.97 5.58
CA TRP A 32 -9.87 1.51 4.42
C TRP A 32 -11.07 2.38 4.83
N ASP A 33 -11.13 3.59 4.29
CA ASP A 33 -12.26 4.51 4.47
C ASP A 33 -13.40 4.15 3.50
N PRO A 34 -14.53 3.59 3.98
CA PRO A 34 -15.61 3.16 3.10
C PRO A 34 -16.35 4.33 2.44
N GLN A 35 -16.23 5.55 2.98
CA GLN A 35 -16.97 6.72 2.50
C GLN A 35 -16.22 7.44 1.37
N HIS A 36 -14.90 7.59 1.51
CA HIS A 36 -14.08 8.36 0.56
C HIS A 36 -13.03 7.52 -0.19
N GLY A 37 -12.90 6.24 0.15
CA GLY A 37 -11.82 5.37 -0.32
C GLY A 37 -10.46 5.75 0.29
N GLY A 38 -9.48 4.88 0.08
CA GLY A 38 -8.13 5.07 0.60
C GLY A 38 -7.97 4.74 2.08
N LEU A 39 -6.72 4.64 2.51
CA LEU A 39 -6.34 4.29 3.88
C LEU A 39 -6.29 5.53 4.76
N PHE A 40 -6.91 5.46 5.94
CA PHE A 40 -6.66 6.41 7.02
C PHE A 40 -5.18 6.42 7.40
N TYR A 41 -4.69 7.56 7.88
CA TYR A 41 -3.30 7.66 8.30
C TYR A 41 -3.09 7.08 9.70
N PHE A 42 -4.00 7.38 10.63
CA PHE A 42 -3.99 6.82 11.98
C PHE A 42 -5.39 6.37 12.39
N LEU A 43 -5.45 5.35 13.24
CA LEU A 43 -6.66 4.84 13.87
C LEU A 43 -6.37 4.50 15.34
N ASP A 44 -7.41 4.58 16.15
CA ASP A 44 -7.40 4.08 17.52
C ASP A 44 -7.86 2.61 17.53
N ALA A 45 -7.16 1.75 18.28
CA ALA A 45 -7.44 0.32 18.29
C ALA A 45 -8.81 -0.02 18.93
N ASP A 46 -9.28 0.80 19.86
CA ASP A 46 -10.56 0.64 20.54
C ASP A 46 -11.69 1.46 19.87
N GLY A 47 -11.37 2.15 18.77
CA GLY A 47 -12.32 2.96 18.01
C GLY A 47 -12.63 4.33 18.64
N HIS A 48 -11.81 4.80 19.58
CA HIS A 48 -11.91 6.16 20.09
C HIS A 48 -11.41 7.20 19.07
N CYS A 49 -11.67 8.48 19.34
CA CYS A 49 -11.17 9.56 18.50
C CYS A 49 -9.63 9.62 18.58
N PRO A 50 -8.88 9.50 17.46
CA PRO A 50 -7.43 9.61 17.49
C PRO A 50 -6.95 11.01 17.93
N THR A 51 -5.81 11.05 18.63
CA THR A 51 -5.20 12.32 19.07
C THR A 51 -4.48 13.08 17.95
N GLN A 52 -4.07 12.37 16.90
CA GLN A 52 -3.35 12.93 15.76
C GLN A 52 -4.33 13.76 14.92
N LEU A 53 -4.06 15.05 14.72
CA LEU A 53 -4.95 15.92 13.94
C LEU A 53 -5.07 15.45 12.48
N GLU A 54 -4.02 14.82 11.98
CA GLU A 54 -3.89 14.29 10.64
C GLU A 54 -4.41 12.85 10.47
N TRP A 55 -5.06 12.27 11.49
CA TRP A 55 -5.48 10.86 11.48
C TRP A 55 -6.28 10.46 10.23
N SER A 56 -7.11 11.38 9.73
CA SER A 56 -7.97 11.14 8.58
C SER A 56 -7.36 11.48 7.22
N LEU A 57 -6.14 12.04 7.18
CA LEU A 57 -5.48 12.35 5.91
C LEU A 57 -5.20 11.06 5.13
N LYS A 58 -5.09 11.21 3.81
CA LYS A 58 -4.68 10.16 2.89
C LYS A 58 -3.28 10.50 2.41
N LEU A 59 -2.28 9.72 2.84
CA LEU A 59 -0.88 9.95 2.48
C LEU A 59 -0.47 9.04 1.32
N TRP A 60 0.47 9.48 0.50
CA TRP A 60 0.96 8.71 -0.65
C TRP A 60 1.61 7.39 -0.26
N TRP A 61 2.42 7.38 0.82
CA TRP A 61 3.28 6.24 1.13
C TRP A 61 2.51 5.03 1.69
N PRO A 62 1.49 5.14 2.57
CA PRO A 62 0.75 3.95 3.03
C PRO A 62 0.07 3.22 1.86
N HIS A 63 -0.42 3.97 0.87
CA HIS A 63 -1.00 3.43 -0.34
C HIS A 63 0.04 2.74 -1.22
N ALA A 64 1.20 3.37 -1.42
CA ALA A 64 2.32 2.79 -2.15
C ALA A 64 2.82 1.47 -1.51
N GLU A 65 2.97 1.44 -0.18
CA GLU A 65 3.39 0.23 0.55
C GLU A 65 2.33 -0.86 0.53
N ALA A 66 1.04 -0.49 0.59
CA ALA A 66 -0.05 -1.45 0.54
C ALA A 66 -0.16 -2.11 -0.85
N MET A 67 0.16 -1.39 -1.94
CA MET A 67 0.29 -1.99 -3.28
C MET A 67 1.37 -3.07 -3.30
N VAL A 68 2.57 -2.74 -2.80
CA VAL A 68 3.68 -3.70 -2.69
C VAL A 68 3.29 -4.89 -1.82
N ALA A 69 2.60 -4.66 -0.70
CA ALA A 69 2.18 -5.72 0.20
C ALA A 69 1.14 -6.67 -0.37
N LEU A 70 0.19 -6.16 -1.15
CA LEU A 70 -0.81 -7.00 -1.82
C LEU A 70 -0.19 -7.86 -2.91
N LEU A 71 0.75 -7.31 -3.71
CA LEU A 71 1.48 -8.11 -4.70
C LEU A 71 2.42 -9.13 -4.06
N ALA A 72 3.13 -8.76 -3.00
CA ALA A 72 3.95 -9.70 -2.24
C ALA A 72 3.13 -10.85 -1.64
N ALA A 73 1.94 -10.54 -1.10
CA ALA A 73 0.99 -11.55 -0.61
C ALA A 73 0.47 -12.43 -1.77
N GLN A 74 0.18 -11.84 -2.93
CA GLN A 74 -0.28 -12.58 -4.12
C GLN A 74 0.79 -13.55 -4.64
N ARG A 75 2.07 -13.17 -4.62
CA ARG A 75 3.18 -14.08 -4.97
C ARG A 75 3.35 -15.22 -3.97
N PHE A 76 3.11 -14.93 -2.67
CA PHE A 76 3.25 -15.91 -1.60
C PHE A 76 2.08 -16.91 -1.54
N GLN A 77 0.85 -16.43 -1.59
CA GLN A 77 -0.38 -17.22 -1.57
C GLN A 77 -1.39 -16.67 -2.60
N PRO A 78 -1.27 -17.08 -3.87
CA PRO A 78 -2.10 -16.56 -4.96
C PRO A 78 -3.59 -16.79 -4.72
N ARG A 79 -4.38 -15.70 -4.66
CA ARG A 79 -5.83 -15.74 -4.46
C ARG A 79 -6.51 -14.58 -5.20
N PRO A 80 -7.66 -14.81 -5.88
CA PRO A 80 -8.34 -13.75 -6.63
C PRO A 80 -8.67 -12.49 -5.82
N SER A 81 -8.97 -12.65 -4.52
CA SER A 81 -9.28 -11.53 -3.63
C SER A 81 -8.13 -10.53 -3.47
N LEU A 82 -6.88 -11.00 -3.41
CA LEU A 82 -5.69 -10.13 -3.29
C LEU A 82 -5.49 -9.30 -4.57
N VAL A 83 -5.76 -9.89 -5.73
CA VAL A 83 -5.73 -9.16 -7.02
C VAL A 83 -6.81 -8.10 -7.05
N SER A 84 -8.04 -8.42 -6.67
CA SER A 84 -9.13 -7.43 -6.62
C SER A 84 -8.83 -6.28 -5.64
N GLN A 85 -8.27 -6.58 -4.47
CA GLN A 85 -7.83 -5.58 -3.50
C GLN A 85 -6.69 -4.71 -4.04
N PHE A 86 -5.71 -5.31 -4.72
CA PHE A 86 -4.62 -4.57 -5.36
C PHE A 86 -5.17 -3.61 -6.42
N LEU A 87 -6.05 -4.08 -7.31
CA LEU A 87 -6.64 -3.24 -8.35
C LEU A 87 -7.44 -2.07 -7.76
N GLN A 88 -8.25 -2.32 -6.71
CA GLN A 88 -8.99 -1.28 -6.02
C GLN A 88 -8.06 -0.21 -5.43
N LEU A 89 -7.01 -0.65 -4.72
CA LEU A 89 -6.05 0.24 -4.08
C LEU A 89 -5.22 1.00 -5.12
N ALA A 90 -4.73 0.32 -6.16
CA ALA A 90 -3.93 0.93 -7.22
C ALA A 90 -4.75 1.96 -7.99
N GLN A 91 -6.00 1.66 -8.33
CA GLN A 91 -6.90 2.62 -8.99
C GLN A 91 -7.07 3.88 -8.14
N TYR A 92 -7.43 3.73 -6.85
CA TYR A 92 -7.54 4.87 -5.94
C TYR A 92 -6.24 5.67 -5.87
N THR A 93 -5.10 4.98 -5.76
CA THR A 93 -3.79 5.62 -5.59
C THR A 93 -3.41 6.43 -6.83
N PHE A 94 -3.58 5.85 -8.01
CA PHE A 94 -3.27 6.50 -9.27
C PHE A 94 -4.22 7.66 -9.59
N ASP A 95 -5.49 7.56 -9.22
CA ASP A 95 -6.48 8.62 -9.45
C ASP A 95 -6.31 9.81 -8.51
N LYS A 96 -5.90 9.56 -7.26
CA LYS A 96 -5.89 10.58 -6.20
C LYS A 96 -4.54 11.25 -6.00
N PHE A 97 -3.43 10.52 -6.14
CA PHE A 97 -2.12 11.07 -5.82
C PHE A 97 -1.34 11.56 -7.04
N ARG A 98 -1.53 11.00 -8.24
CA ARG A 98 -0.76 11.43 -9.41
C ARG A 98 -1.06 12.86 -9.80
N ASP A 99 -0.01 13.60 -10.13
CA ASP A 99 -0.12 14.86 -10.85
C ASP A 99 0.26 14.64 -12.33
N PRO A 100 -0.73 14.56 -13.24
CA PRO A 100 -0.46 14.36 -14.66
C PRO A 100 0.12 15.60 -15.36
N GLU A 101 0.01 16.79 -14.76
CA GLU A 101 0.49 18.05 -15.35
C GLU A 101 2.00 18.22 -15.13
N HIS A 102 2.47 17.98 -13.90
CA HIS A 102 3.87 18.21 -13.53
C HIS A 102 4.67 16.94 -13.24
N GLY A 103 4.03 15.77 -13.31
CA GLY A 103 4.63 14.49 -12.94
C GLY A 103 4.73 14.29 -11.42
N GLU A 104 5.13 13.07 -11.04
CA GLU A 104 5.19 12.61 -9.65
C GLU A 104 3.81 12.65 -8.95
N TRP A 105 3.77 12.38 -7.65
CA TRP A 105 2.58 12.22 -6.82
C TRP A 105 2.53 13.32 -5.74
N PHE A 106 1.36 13.90 -5.51
CA PHE A 106 1.10 14.63 -4.27
C PHE A 106 1.35 13.73 -3.06
N GLY A 107 1.88 14.32 -1.98
CA GLY A 107 2.09 13.59 -0.73
C GLY A 107 0.83 13.51 0.13
N TYR A 108 0.09 14.60 0.23
CA TYR A 108 -0.85 14.80 1.33
C TYR A 108 -2.21 15.21 0.78
N LEU A 109 -3.22 14.37 1.02
CA LEU A 109 -4.60 14.64 0.66
C LEU A 109 -5.46 14.71 1.92
N ASN A 110 -6.50 15.54 1.88
CA ASN A 110 -7.57 15.52 2.87
C ASN A 110 -8.31 14.18 2.80
N ARG A 111 -9.17 13.92 3.80
CA ARG A 111 -9.94 12.68 3.87
C ARG A 111 -10.75 12.39 2.60
N ASP A 112 -11.32 13.43 2.00
CA ASP A 112 -12.11 13.37 0.76
C ASP A 112 -11.28 13.14 -0.52
N GLY A 113 -9.95 13.13 -0.39
CA GLY A 113 -9.00 12.97 -1.49
C GLY A 113 -8.66 14.26 -2.22
N SER A 114 -9.09 15.43 -1.74
CA SER A 114 -8.61 16.72 -2.25
C SER A 114 -7.16 17.00 -1.81
N VAL A 115 -6.38 17.69 -2.64
CA VAL A 115 -4.98 18.00 -2.33
C VAL A 115 -4.89 18.92 -1.12
N ALA A 116 -4.27 18.45 -0.03
CA ALA A 116 -4.05 19.25 1.18
C ALA A 116 -2.74 20.06 1.09
N LEU A 117 -1.69 19.46 0.53
CA LEU A 117 -0.42 20.12 0.26
C LEU A 117 0.05 19.77 -1.15
N SER A 118 0.28 20.79 -1.99
CA SER A 118 0.66 20.65 -3.40
C SER A 118 2.14 20.30 -3.62
N ILE A 119 2.93 20.18 -2.55
CA ILE A 119 4.36 19.86 -2.63
C ILE A 119 4.59 18.44 -3.17
N LYS A 120 5.60 18.28 -4.02
CA LYS A 120 6.06 16.96 -4.53
C LYS A 120 7.19 16.35 -3.70
N GLY A 121 7.86 17.19 -2.92
CA GLY A 121 8.90 16.78 -1.98
C GLY A 121 8.93 17.73 -0.78
N GLY A 122 9.49 17.26 0.32
CA GLY A 122 9.59 18.00 1.57
C GLY A 122 10.37 17.22 2.62
N PRO A 123 10.29 17.60 3.91
CA PRO A 123 11.07 16.96 4.97
C PRO A 123 10.88 15.44 5.06
N TYR A 124 9.69 14.95 4.70
CA TYR A 124 9.31 13.54 4.81
C TYR A 124 8.92 12.89 3.48
N LYS A 125 9.01 13.62 2.35
CA LYS A 125 8.74 13.09 1.02
C LYS A 125 9.91 13.36 0.09
N GLY A 126 10.53 12.30 -0.40
CA GLY A 126 11.61 12.35 -1.38
C GLY A 126 11.47 11.24 -2.41
N CYS A 127 12.52 11.07 -3.23
CA CYS A 127 12.61 10.01 -4.23
C CYS A 127 12.88 8.64 -3.56
N PHE A 128 11.85 8.08 -2.93
CA PHE A 128 11.95 6.79 -2.25
C PHE A 128 10.67 5.97 -2.40
N HIS A 129 9.63 6.24 -1.61
CA HIS A 129 8.42 5.39 -1.57
C HIS A 129 7.76 5.21 -2.93
N VAL A 130 7.58 6.29 -3.71
CA VAL A 130 6.93 6.22 -5.03
C VAL A 130 7.77 5.40 -6.00
N ALA A 131 9.03 5.78 -6.21
CA ALA A 131 9.93 5.13 -7.16
C ALA A 131 10.13 3.64 -6.81
N ARG A 132 10.41 3.33 -5.53
CA ARG A 132 10.58 1.96 -5.07
C ARG A 132 9.30 1.14 -5.23
N ALA A 133 8.15 1.65 -4.79
CA ALA A 133 6.91 0.89 -4.85
C ALA A 133 6.52 0.58 -6.30
N LEU A 134 6.67 1.54 -7.22
CA LEU A 134 6.38 1.32 -8.64
C LEU A 134 7.32 0.29 -9.26
N LEU A 135 8.63 0.40 -9.04
CA LEU A 135 9.62 -0.57 -9.53
C LEU A 135 9.31 -1.98 -9.01
N MET A 136 9.09 -2.12 -7.70
CA MET A 136 8.77 -3.42 -7.09
C MET A 136 7.43 -3.97 -7.60
N CYS A 137 6.43 -3.12 -7.83
CA CYS A 137 5.16 -3.56 -8.39
C CYS A 137 5.32 -4.04 -9.84
N GLU A 138 6.11 -3.34 -10.65
CA GLU A 138 6.42 -3.74 -12.03
C GLU A 138 7.10 -5.11 -12.06
N GLU A 139 8.18 -5.30 -11.28
CA GLU A 139 8.89 -6.57 -11.16
C GLU A 139 7.95 -7.70 -10.72
N MET A 140 7.19 -7.49 -9.64
CA MET A 140 6.27 -8.51 -9.13
C MET A 140 5.14 -8.85 -10.09
N LEU A 141 4.62 -7.88 -10.84
CA LEU A 141 3.61 -8.13 -11.86
C LEU A 141 4.19 -8.93 -13.03
N GLY A 142 5.43 -8.64 -13.44
CA GLY A 142 6.18 -9.44 -14.41
C GLY A 142 6.25 -10.91 -13.97
N ASP A 143 6.78 -11.15 -12.78
CA ASP A 143 6.90 -12.51 -12.22
C ASP A 143 5.55 -13.25 -12.18
N ILE A 144 4.48 -12.56 -11.76
CA ILE A 144 3.13 -13.14 -11.67
C ILE A 144 2.60 -13.52 -13.07
N LEU A 145 2.81 -12.67 -14.08
CA LEU A 145 2.32 -12.89 -15.44
C LEU A 145 3.10 -13.97 -16.19
N GLU A 146 4.41 -14.06 -15.93
CA GLU A 146 5.29 -15.06 -16.52
C GLU A 146 5.22 -16.41 -15.79
N GLY A 147 4.58 -16.45 -14.62
CA GLY A 147 4.46 -17.65 -13.78
C GLY A 147 5.76 -17.99 -13.06
N GLU A 148 6.66 -17.02 -12.90
CA GLU A 148 7.93 -17.21 -12.20
C GLU A 148 7.70 -17.33 -10.69
N LYS A 149 8.40 -18.28 -10.08
CA LYS A 149 8.41 -18.42 -8.63
C LYS A 149 9.38 -17.40 -8.04
N PRO A 150 9.08 -16.82 -6.86
CA PRO A 150 10.02 -15.93 -6.20
C PRO A 150 11.40 -16.59 -6.02
N PRO A 151 12.50 -15.84 -6.20
CA PRO A 151 13.84 -16.37 -6.00
C PRO A 151 13.95 -16.92 -4.57
N GLN A 152 14.40 -18.17 -4.46
CA GLN A 152 14.62 -18.87 -3.18
C GLN A 152 15.78 -18.26 -2.40
#